data_AF-A0A6F8T6J3-F1
#
_entry.id   AF-A0A6F8T6J3-F1
#
_cell.length_a   1.000
_cell.length_b   1.000
_cell.length_c   1.000
_cell.angle_alpha   90.00
_cell.angle_beta   90.00
_cell.angle_gamma   90.00
#
_symmetry.space_group_name_H-M   'P 1'
#
loop_
_entity.id
_entity.type
_entity.pdbx_description
1 polymer ?
#
loop_
_entity_poly.entity_id
_entity_poly.type
_entity_poly.pdbx_seq_one_letter_code
_entity_poly.pdbx_strand_id
1 'polypeptide(L)'
;MIQKGVVAFLLCLSIANPIYATSLFGNITQPKALSSVKNELQKNESNQDYTDFSGTWESSKCMGSSLTLKIRNSSTEFTVNDTEPMTIGTMMTKSNSGIKNGSLIATGNETTSIEWDDSKSQLIIKIISINKSFTTESTDYLSDTQMYLTMNHLTFKLDNGQLKIKMDTADYADLQRIDESHPTCVFSKVE
;
A
#
# COMPACT_ATOMS: atom_id res chain seq x y z
N MET A 1 53.25 38.03 6.20
CA MET A 1 52.04 38.72 5.69
C MET A 1 51.28 37.70 4.86
N ILE A 2 50.23 37.06 5.41
CA ILE A 2 48.80 37.49 5.40
C ILE A 2 48.28 37.47 3.94
N GLN A 3 47.29 36.69 3.50
CA GLN A 3 46.18 36.01 4.18
C GLN A 3 45.72 34.81 3.33
N LYS A 4 45.63 33.63 3.95
CA LYS A 4 44.80 32.52 3.48
C LYS A 4 43.35 32.87 3.81
N GLY A 5 42.45 32.82 2.83
CA GLY A 5 41.06 33.28 2.99
C GLY A 5 40.08 32.46 2.17
N VAL A 6 39.65 31.33 2.73
CA VAL A 6 38.28 30.80 2.73
C VAL A 6 37.49 30.85 1.40
N VAL A 7 37.55 29.77 0.63
CA VAL A 7 36.37 29.23 -0.08
C VAL A 7 36.39 27.71 0.09
N ALA A 8 36.20 27.29 1.33
CA ALA A 8 35.92 25.91 1.71
C ALA A 8 34.72 25.96 2.65
N PHE A 9 33.54 26.26 2.10
CA PHE A 9 32.26 26.18 2.81
C PHE A 9 31.14 26.18 1.76
N LEU A 10 30.65 24.98 1.39
CA LEU A 10 29.29 24.69 0.85
C LEU A 10 29.20 23.31 0.17
N LEU A 11 29.71 22.25 0.81
CA LEU A 11 29.46 20.87 0.35
C LEU A 11 29.04 19.91 1.48
N CYS A 12 28.51 20.42 2.60
CA CYS A 12 28.06 19.59 3.73
C CYS A 12 26.74 20.05 4.36
N LEU A 13 25.74 20.45 3.57
CA LEU A 13 24.39 20.71 4.11
C LEU A 13 23.29 20.21 3.16
N SER A 14 23.02 18.90 3.19
CA SER A 14 21.65 18.35 3.04
C SER A 14 21.55 16.84 3.26
N ILE A 15 22.47 16.24 4.05
CA ILE A 15 22.21 14.93 4.69
C ILE A 15 21.88 15.20 6.15
N ALA A 16 20.67 15.72 6.40
CA ALA A 16 20.10 15.76 7.73
C ALA A 16 18.57 15.83 7.63
N ASN A 17 17.97 14.66 7.89
CA ASN A 17 16.68 14.45 8.53
C ASN A 17 15.39 14.83 7.77
N PRO A 18 14.53 13.85 7.42
CA PRO A 18 13.09 14.08 7.43
C PRO A 18 12.62 14.06 8.89
N ILE A 19 12.84 15.15 9.62
CA ILE A 19 12.01 15.46 10.79
C ILE A 19 10.82 16.26 10.26
N TYR A 20 9.64 15.98 10.81
CA TYR A 20 8.30 16.45 10.42
C TYR A 20 7.49 15.54 9.48
N ALA A 21 7.23 14.32 9.97
CA ALA A 21 5.94 13.65 9.73
C ALA A 21 5.41 12.91 10.99
N THR A 22 5.96 13.17 12.17
CA THR A 22 5.66 12.38 13.38
C THR A 22 4.30 12.65 14.03
N SER A 23 3.56 13.71 13.64
CA SER A 23 2.24 13.99 14.23
C SER A 23 1.05 13.41 13.44
N LEU A 24 1.19 13.11 12.14
CA LEU A 24 0.12 12.49 11.34
C LEU A 24 0.20 10.95 11.30
N PHE A 25 1.38 10.37 11.56
CA PHE A 25 1.58 8.91 11.61
C PHE A 25 1.61 8.33 13.03
N GLY A 26 1.36 9.14 14.06
CA GLY A 26 1.39 8.73 15.48
C GLY A 26 0.39 7.61 15.83
N ASN A 27 -0.68 7.46 15.06
CA ASN A 27 -1.65 6.36 15.22
C ASN A 27 -1.34 5.14 14.32
N ILE A 28 -0.32 5.19 13.46
CA ILE A 28 0.08 4.08 12.58
C ILE A 28 1.39 3.42 13.07
N THR A 29 2.11 4.03 14.03
CA THR A 29 3.45 3.58 14.45
C THR A 29 3.65 3.43 15.97
N GLN A 30 2.59 3.22 16.75
CA GLN A 30 2.76 2.62 18.08
C GLN A 30 2.61 1.10 18.00
N PRO A 31 3.71 0.33 17.86
CA PRO A 31 3.70 -0.99 18.44
C PRO A 31 3.63 -0.77 19.95
N LYS A 32 2.46 -0.96 20.56
CA LYS A 32 2.43 -1.27 21.99
C LYS A 32 3.40 -2.43 22.16
N ALA A 33 4.48 -2.18 22.88
CA ALA A 33 5.45 -3.19 23.26
C ALA A 33 4.72 -4.26 24.10
N LEU A 34 4.16 -5.27 23.43
CA LEU A 34 3.86 -6.58 23.97
C LEU A 34 5.15 -7.40 24.01
N SER A 35 6.19 -6.84 24.65
CA SER A 35 7.46 -7.52 24.93
C SER A 35 7.42 -8.23 26.29
N SER A 36 6.28 -8.81 26.65
CA SER A 36 6.14 -9.64 27.87
C SER A 36 5.22 -10.85 27.72
N VAL A 37 4.90 -11.29 26.50
CA VAL A 37 4.22 -12.58 26.24
C VAL A 37 4.90 -13.36 25.10
N LYS A 38 6.19 -13.12 24.86
CA LYS A 38 6.95 -13.86 23.83
C LYS A 38 7.60 -15.17 24.32
N ASN A 39 7.42 -15.54 25.59
CA ASN A 39 7.96 -16.78 26.14
C ASN A 39 6.92 -17.85 26.50
N GLU A 40 5.62 -17.66 26.21
CA GLU A 40 4.60 -18.70 26.43
C GLU A 40 3.62 -18.92 25.27
N LEU A 41 3.68 -18.15 24.17
CA LEU A 41 2.82 -18.32 22.99
C LEU A 41 3.53 -18.93 21.76
N GLN A 42 4.69 -19.58 21.97
CA GLN A 42 5.27 -20.55 21.02
C GLN A 42 4.76 -21.99 21.28
N LYS A 43 3.58 -22.12 21.89
CA LYS A 43 2.89 -23.41 22.05
C LYS A 43 1.63 -23.40 21.19
N ASN A 44 1.71 -24.15 20.10
CA ASN A 44 0.60 -24.59 19.24
C ASN A 44 0.14 -23.64 18.11
N GLU A 45 1.04 -23.21 17.22
CA GLU A 45 0.63 -23.06 15.81
C GLU A 45 0.51 -24.48 15.21
N SER A 46 -0.54 -25.20 15.60
CA SER A 46 -0.90 -26.47 14.98
C SER A 46 -1.47 -26.19 13.60
N ASN A 47 -0.88 -26.74 12.53
CA ASN A 47 -1.51 -27.12 11.25
C ASN A 47 -2.86 -26.44 10.93
N GLN A 48 -2.95 -25.12 10.97
CA GLN A 48 -4.14 -24.42 10.52
C GLN A 48 -3.89 -24.07 9.07
N ASP A 49 -4.55 -24.83 8.19
CA ASP A 49 -4.57 -24.56 6.77
C ASP A 49 -5.10 -23.13 6.56
N TYR A 50 -4.34 -22.32 5.81
CA TYR A 50 -4.82 -21.03 5.37
C TYR A 50 -5.94 -21.24 4.35
N THR A 51 -6.80 -20.25 4.18
CA THR A 51 -7.85 -20.34 3.17
C THR A 51 -7.24 -20.27 1.77
N ASP A 52 -7.36 -21.36 1.02
CA ASP A 52 -6.99 -21.39 -0.39
C ASP A 52 -8.14 -20.85 -1.25
N PHE A 53 -7.92 -19.70 -1.87
CA PHE A 53 -8.85 -19.11 -2.84
C PHE A 53 -8.33 -19.26 -4.28
N SER A 54 -7.37 -20.16 -4.50
CA SER A 54 -6.83 -20.44 -5.83
C SER A 54 -7.91 -20.96 -6.79
N GLY A 55 -7.85 -20.47 -8.02
CA GLY A 55 -8.78 -20.83 -9.08
C GLY A 55 -9.15 -19.66 -9.98
N THR A 56 -10.08 -19.92 -10.89
CA THR A 56 -10.67 -18.89 -11.75
C THR A 56 -12.04 -18.51 -11.18
N TRP A 57 -12.27 -17.21 -11.10
CA TRP A 57 -13.44 -16.61 -10.46
C TRP A 57 -14.08 -15.62 -11.41
N GLU A 58 -15.41 -15.62 -11.48
CA GLU A 58 -16.18 -14.73 -12.34
C GLU A 58 -17.26 -13.99 -11.55
N SER A 59 -17.40 -12.70 -11.86
CA SER A 59 -18.51 -11.88 -11.38
C SER A 59 -19.16 -11.20 -12.57
N SER A 60 -20.48 -11.25 -12.66
CA SER A 60 -21.23 -10.65 -13.74
C SER A 60 -21.49 -9.14 -13.57
N LYS A 61 -21.21 -8.59 -12.37
CA LYS A 61 -21.60 -7.21 -12.01
C LYS A 61 -20.60 -6.47 -11.10
N CYS A 62 -19.34 -6.88 -11.04
CA CYS A 62 -18.35 -6.14 -10.27
C CYS A 62 -18.05 -4.80 -10.95
N MET A 63 -18.20 -3.68 -10.24
CA MET A 63 -17.99 -2.32 -10.79
C MET A 63 -18.80 -2.02 -12.06
N GLY A 64 -19.99 -2.63 -12.20
CA GLY A 64 -20.85 -2.43 -13.37
C GLY A 64 -20.43 -3.18 -14.63
N SER A 65 -19.44 -4.08 -14.55
CA SER A 65 -18.98 -4.92 -15.66
C SER A 65 -18.77 -6.38 -15.25
N SER A 66 -18.61 -7.25 -16.25
CA SER A 66 -18.20 -8.64 -16.03
C SER A 66 -16.69 -8.70 -15.81
N LEU A 67 -16.25 -9.43 -14.80
CA LEU A 67 -14.84 -9.54 -14.43
C LEU A 67 -14.46 -10.99 -14.14
N THR A 68 -13.39 -11.46 -14.77
CA THR A 68 -12.76 -12.76 -14.52
C THR A 68 -11.41 -12.57 -13.84
N LEU A 69 -11.15 -13.29 -12.75
CA LEU A 69 -9.92 -13.27 -11.99
C LEU A 69 -9.34 -14.68 -11.87
N LYS A 70 -8.05 -14.84 -12.14
CA LYS A 70 -7.31 -16.06 -11.83
C LYS A 70 -6.44 -15.81 -10.62
N ILE A 71 -6.70 -16.49 -9.52
CA ILE A 71 -5.96 -16.29 -8.28
C ILE A 71 -5.11 -17.53 -7.98
N ARG A 72 -3.90 -17.31 -7.47
CA ARG A 72 -3.13 -18.35 -6.76
C ARG A 72 -2.61 -17.80 -5.45
N ASN A 73 -2.72 -18.59 -4.38
CA ASN A 73 -2.13 -18.24 -3.10
C ASN A 73 -1.53 -19.42 -2.33
N SER A 74 -0.63 -19.05 -1.45
CA SER A 74 -0.08 -19.91 -0.41
C SER A 74 -0.14 -19.20 0.94
N SER A 75 0.49 -19.79 1.96
CA SER A 75 0.72 -19.11 3.23
C SER A 75 1.62 -17.87 3.10
N THR A 76 2.43 -17.77 2.05
CA THR A 76 3.50 -16.75 1.91
C THR A 76 3.43 -15.93 0.63
N GLU A 77 2.64 -16.34 -0.36
CA GLU A 77 2.60 -15.69 -1.67
C GLU A 77 1.16 -15.52 -2.18
N PHE A 78 0.93 -14.46 -2.94
CA PHE A 78 -0.35 -14.15 -3.56
C PHE A 78 -0.14 -13.60 -4.98
N THR A 79 -0.93 -14.09 -5.94
CA THR A 79 -0.92 -13.62 -7.33
C THR A 79 -2.33 -13.48 -7.87
N VAL A 80 -2.54 -12.50 -8.75
CA VAL A 80 -3.78 -12.31 -9.51
C VAL A 80 -3.43 -12.24 -11.00
N ASN A 81 -4.16 -12.96 -11.85
CA ASN A 81 -4.00 -13.01 -13.29
C ASN A 81 -2.57 -13.32 -13.76
N ASP A 82 -1.91 -14.25 -13.07
CA ASP A 82 -0.51 -14.67 -13.36
C ASP A 82 0.50 -13.51 -13.35
N THR A 83 0.22 -12.44 -12.59
CA THR A 83 1.17 -11.36 -12.35
C THR A 83 2.31 -11.78 -11.40
N GLU A 84 3.31 -10.90 -11.24
CA GLU A 84 4.43 -11.11 -10.32
C GLU A 84 3.93 -11.46 -8.90
N PRO A 85 4.45 -12.53 -8.26
CA PRO A 85 4.09 -12.89 -6.90
C PRO A 85 4.35 -11.78 -5.90
N MET A 86 3.34 -11.51 -5.07
CA MET A 86 3.47 -10.60 -3.94
C MET A 86 3.67 -11.42 -2.66
N THR A 87 4.69 -11.05 -1.87
CA THR A 87 5.00 -11.72 -0.61
C THR A 87 4.06 -11.29 0.51
N ILE A 88 3.46 -12.26 1.19
CA ILE A 88 2.60 -12.05 2.36
C ILE A 88 3.48 -11.86 3.61
N GLY A 89 3.15 -10.88 4.43
CA GLY A 89 3.85 -10.53 5.67
C GLY A 89 4.99 -9.53 5.51
N THR A 90 5.31 -9.13 4.28
CA THR A 90 6.35 -8.11 4.01
C THR A 90 5.73 -6.86 3.41
N MET A 91 6.15 -5.70 3.90
CA MET A 91 5.80 -4.41 3.32
C MET A 91 6.75 -4.08 2.16
N MET A 92 6.19 -3.81 0.98
CA MET A 92 6.94 -3.44 -0.21
C MET A 92 6.71 -1.98 -0.55
N THR A 93 7.77 -1.23 -0.86
CA THR A 93 7.65 0.16 -1.33
C THR A 93 8.27 0.30 -2.71
N LYS A 94 7.51 0.86 -3.65
CA LYS A 94 7.97 1.20 -5.01
C LYS A 94 7.89 2.71 -5.17
N SER A 95 8.97 3.32 -5.67
CA SER A 95 9.02 4.74 -6.01
C SER A 95 9.04 4.91 -7.52
N ASN A 96 8.31 5.89 -8.04
CA ASN A 96 8.35 6.29 -9.44
C ASN A 96 8.62 7.79 -9.58
N SER A 97 9.15 8.18 -10.75
CA SER A 97 9.38 9.58 -11.09
C SER A 97 9.09 9.81 -12.56
N GLY A 98 8.32 10.86 -12.87
CA GLY A 98 8.08 11.32 -14.23
C GLY A 98 9.04 12.45 -14.58
N ILE A 99 9.77 12.30 -15.69
CA ILE A 99 10.66 13.34 -16.22
C ILE A 99 10.16 13.74 -17.61
N LYS A 100 10.01 15.03 -17.86
CA LYS A 100 9.65 15.60 -19.18
C LYS A 100 10.63 16.72 -19.50
N ASN A 101 11.24 16.68 -20.67
CA ASN A 101 12.24 17.67 -21.13
C ASN A 101 13.37 17.90 -20.10
N GLY A 102 13.84 16.84 -19.44
CA GLY A 102 14.88 16.93 -18.41
C GLY A 102 14.43 17.51 -17.07
N SER A 103 13.15 17.88 -16.92
CA SER A 103 12.57 18.39 -15.68
C SER A 103 11.70 17.35 -15.00
N LEU A 104 11.78 17.28 -13.67
CA LEU A 104 10.93 16.42 -12.85
C LEU A 104 9.50 16.98 -12.84
N ILE A 105 8.55 16.18 -13.32
CA ILE A 105 7.13 16.57 -13.41
C ILE A 105 6.22 15.78 -12.47
N ALA A 106 6.71 14.64 -11.95
CA ALA A 106 5.99 13.88 -10.93
C ALA A 106 6.95 13.01 -10.11
N THR A 107 6.60 12.76 -8.85
CA THR A 107 7.18 11.71 -8.01
C THR A 107 6.07 10.98 -7.29
N GLY A 108 6.16 9.66 -7.19
CA GLY A 108 5.20 8.85 -6.47
C GLY A 108 5.90 7.80 -5.62
N ASN A 109 5.31 7.50 -4.47
CA ASN A 109 5.67 6.37 -3.65
C ASN A 109 4.41 5.54 -3.39
N GLU A 110 4.49 4.25 -3.66
CA GLU A 110 3.44 3.29 -3.33
C GLU A 110 3.99 2.28 -2.34
N THR A 111 3.28 2.08 -1.23
CA THR A 111 3.61 1.08 -0.23
C THR A 111 2.48 0.07 -0.12
N THR A 112 2.80 -1.19 -0.33
CA THR A 112 1.86 -2.31 -0.29
C THR A 112 2.21 -3.25 0.85
N SER A 113 1.21 -3.60 1.66
CA SER A 113 1.30 -4.64 2.68
C SER A 113 0.23 -5.68 2.40
N ILE A 114 0.61 -6.95 2.49
CA ILE A 114 -0.32 -8.09 2.34
C ILE A 114 -0.21 -8.94 3.58
N GLU A 115 -1.33 -9.24 4.22
CA GLU A 115 -1.35 -10.01 5.47
C GLU A 115 -2.57 -10.92 5.53
N TRP A 116 -2.40 -12.07 6.15
CA TRP A 116 -3.55 -12.87 6.60
C TRP A 116 -4.12 -12.26 7.87
N ASP A 117 -5.44 -12.31 8.02
CA ASP A 117 -6.05 -12.08 9.34
C ASP A 117 -5.60 -13.15 10.36
N ASP A 118 -5.89 -12.92 11.64
CA ASP A 118 -5.48 -13.81 12.72
C ASP A 118 -6.01 -15.24 12.53
N SER A 119 -7.20 -15.37 11.91
CA SER A 119 -7.84 -16.65 11.65
C SER A 119 -7.39 -17.36 10.36
N LYS A 120 -6.53 -16.73 9.54
CA LYS A 120 -6.13 -17.18 8.20
C LYS A 120 -7.31 -17.46 7.25
N SER A 121 -8.45 -16.81 7.51
CA SER A 121 -9.67 -16.90 6.70
C SER A 121 -9.78 -15.77 5.67
N GLN A 122 -9.02 -14.70 5.86
CA GLN A 122 -9.07 -13.51 5.02
C GLN A 122 -7.67 -13.02 4.66
N LEU A 123 -7.48 -12.64 3.39
CA LEU A 123 -6.29 -11.94 2.96
C LEU A 123 -6.59 -10.45 2.85
N ILE A 124 -5.79 -9.65 3.53
CA ILE A 124 -5.90 -8.20 3.61
C ILE A 124 -4.75 -7.58 2.82
N ILE A 125 -5.06 -6.71 1.87
CA ILE A 125 -4.10 -5.96 1.08
C ILE A 125 -4.31 -4.47 1.35
N LYS A 126 -3.27 -3.79 1.82
CA LYS A 126 -3.27 -2.35 2.08
C LYS A 126 -2.27 -1.70 1.14
N ILE A 127 -2.71 -0.72 0.38
CA ILE A 127 -1.89 0.05 -0.56
C ILE A 127 -2.01 1.52 -0.18
N ILE A 128 -0.89 2.17 0.07
CA ILE A 128 -0.81 3.61 0.32
C ILE A 128 0.02 4.23 -0.78
N SER A 129 -0.58 5.12 -1.55
CA SER A 129 0.08 5.80 -2.67
C SER A 129 0.11 7.31 -2.41
N ILE A 130 1.31 7.88 -2.41
CA ILE A 130 1.56 9.31 -2.30
C ILE A 130 2.15 9.78 -3.62
N ASN A 131 1.40 10.55 -4.39
CA ASN A 131 1.84 11.12 -5.66
C ASN A 131 1.93 12.64 -5.54
N LYS A 132 3.00 13.20 -6.10
CA LYS A 132 3.22 14.64 -6.18
C LYS A 132 3.44 15.00 -7.64
N SER A 133 2.64 15.90 -8.18
CA SER A 133 2.84 16.46 -9.52
C SER A 133 3.38 17.89 -9.43
N PHE A 134 4.13 18.28 -10.45
CA PHE A 134 4.72 19.61 -10.59
C PHE A 134 4.24 20.23 -11.90
N THR A 135 3.71 21.45 -11.85
CA THR A 135 3.39 22.22 -13.06
C THR A 135 4.67 22.85 -13.62
N THR A 136 4.85 22.76 -14.94
CA THR A 136 6.01 23.35 -15.65
C THR A 136 5.64 24.64 -16.39
N GLU A 137 4.50 25.26 -16.06
CA GLU A 137 3.94 26.38 -16.83
C GLU A 137 4.59 27.74 -16.54
N SER A 138 5.53 27.81 -15.59
CA SER A 138 6.26 29.04 -15.28
C SER A 138 7.76 28.75 -15.28
N THR A 139 8.51 29.50 -16.07
CA THR A 139 9.98 29.48 -16.14
C THR A 139 10.66 29.92 -14.85
N ASP A 140 9.90 30.39 -13.87
CA ASP A 140 10.39 30.79 -12.56
C ASP A 140 9.56 30.09 -11.49
N TYR A 141 10.19 29.12 -10.82
CA TYR A 141 9.71 28.38 -9.65
C TYR A 141 8.55 27.40 -9.88
N LEU A 142 8.73 26.19 -9.34
CA LEU A 142 7.72 25.13 -9.20
C LEU A 142 6.58 25.65 -8.29
N SER A 143 5.61 26.38 -8.83
CA SER A 143 4.67 27.14 -8.01
C SER A 143 3.46 26.34 -7.52
N ASP A 144 3.05 25.29 -8.23
CA ASP A 144 1.91 24.46 -7.80
C ASP A 144 2.30 22.99 -7.72
N THR A 145 2.45 22.53 -6.48
CA THR A 145 2.60 21.11 -6.19
C THR A 145 1.27 20.55 -5.73
N GLN A 146 0.61 19.77 -6.59
CA GLN A 146 -0.54 18.99 -6.15
C GLN A 146 -0.04 17.68 -5.54
N MET A 147 -0.47 17.42 -4.30
CA MET A 147 -0.21 16.16 -3.61
C MET A 147 -1.50 15.35 -3.57
N TYR A 148 -1.40 14.10 -3.99
CA TYR A 148 -2.48 13.13 -3.97
C TYR A 148 -2.07 12.01 -3.01
N LEU A 149 -2.87 11.80 -1.97
CA LEU A 149 -2.77 10.64 -1.09
C LEU A 149 -3.98 9.76 -1.34
N THR A 150 -3.73 8.49 -1.62
CA THR A 150 -4.77 7.47 -1.76
C THR A 150 -4.41 6.27 -0.90
N MET A 151 -5.38 5.78 -0.16
CA MET A 151 -5.31 4.54 0.60
C MET A 151 -6.33 3.57 0.02
N ASN A 152 -5.86 2.40 -0.43
CA ASN A 152 -6.73 1.31 -0.85
C ASN A 152 -6.58 0.16 0.13
N HIS A 153 -7.69 -0.42 0.53
CA HIS A 153 -7.76 -1.57 1.40
C HIS A 153 -8.66 -2.61 0.75
N LEU A 154 -8.06 -3.73 0.33
CA LEU A 154 -8.76 -4.85 -0.27
C LEU A 154 -8.81 -6.02 0.72
N THR A 155 -9.96 -6.67 0.80
CA THR A 155 -10.13 -7.88 1.62
C THR A 155 -10.67 -9.00 0.74
N PHE A 156 -10.00 -10.14 0.74
CA PHE A 156 -10.42 -11.37 0.07
C PHE A 156 -10.94 -12.34 1.13
N LYS A 157 -12.14 -12.88 0.91
CA LYS A 157 -12.77 -13.84 1.81
C LYS A 157 -13.57 -14.87 1.01
N LEU A 158 -13.59 -16.13 1.46
CA LEU A 158 -14.58 -17.10 1.01
C LEU A 158 -15.80 -17.10 1.93
N ASP A 159 -16.98 -17.01 1.34
CA ASP A 159 -18.25 -17.14 2.06
C ASP A 159 -19.21 -17.98 1.23
N ASN A 160 -19.63 -19.13 1.78
CA ASN A 160 -20.47 -20.12 1.10
C ASN A 160 -19.95 -20.53 -0.30
N GLY A 161 -18.64 -20.74 -0.42
CA GLY A 161 -17.99 -21.13 -1.68
C GLY A 161 -17.84 -20.01 -2.70
N GLN A 162 -18.29 -18.79 -2.40
CA GLN A 162 -18.11 -17.61 -3.24
C GLN A 162 -16.94 -16.78 -2.74
N LEU A 163 -16.15 -16.24 -3.68
CA LEU A 163 -15.11 -15.28 -3.36
C LEU A 163 -15.73 -13.89 -3.23
N LYS A 164 -15.58 -13.29 -2.06
CA LYS A 164 -15.95 -11.91 -1.78
C LYS A 164 -14.70 -11.06 -1.74
N ILE A 165 -14.66 -10.03 -2.57
CA ILE A 165 -13.61 -9.02 -2.58
C ILE A 165 -14.25 -7.70 -2.17
N LYS A 166 -13.86 -7.17 -1.01
CA LYS A 166 -14.24 -5.83 -0.58
C LYS A 166 -13.11 -4.87 -0.91
N MET A 167 -13.44 -3.70 -1.44
CA MET A 167 -12.48 -2.64 -1.71
C MET A 167 -12.93 -1.37 -1.02
N ASP A 168 -12.07 -0.86 -0.14
CA ASP A 168 -12.24 0.41 0.53
C ASP A 168 -11.17 1.37 -0.03
N THR A 169 -11.59 2.46 -0.65
CA THR A 169 -10.68 3.51 -1.12
C THR A 169 -10.98 4.77 -0.32
N ALA A 170 -9.93 5.39 0.20
CA ALA A 170 -10.00 6.72 0.79
C ALA A 170 -8.93 7.59 0.14
N ASP A 171 -9.34 8.72 -0.41
CA ASP A 171 -8.42 9.79 -0.78
C ASP A 171 -8.30 10.83 0.35
N TYR A 172 -7.47 11.85 0.13
CA TYR A 172 -7.26 12.92 1.11
C TYR A 172 -8.55 13.68 1.47
N ALA A 173 -9.51 13.82 0.54
CA ALA A 173 -10.79 14.46 0.80
C ALA A 173 -11.72 13.52 1.58
N ASP A 174 -11.69 12.22 1.31
CA ASP A 174 -12.47 11.19 2.00
C ASP A 174 -12.01 10.97 3.44
N LEU A 175 -10.71 11.11 3.73
CA LEU A 175 -10.19 11.04 5.11
C LEU A 175 -10.79 12.12 6.02
N GLN A 176 -11.41 13.16 5.45
CA GLN A 176 -12.12 14.21 6.20
C GLN A 176 -13.62 13.93 6.34
N ARG A 177 -14.16 12.90 5.67
CA ARG A 177 -15.57 12.53 5.65
C ARG A 177 -15.71 11.10 6.14
N ILE A 178 -16.05 10.96 7.42
CA ILE A 178 -16.36 9.67 8.01
C ILE A 178 -17.78 9.31 7.53
N ASP A 179 -17.91 8.15 6.89
CA ASP A 179 -19.14 7.38 6.65
C ASP A 179 -19.65 7.36 5.18
N GLU A 180 -19.00 6.55 4.34
CA GLU A 180 -19.59 6.06 3.08
C GLU A 180 -19.51 4.53 2.99
N SER A 181 -20.57 3.92 2.44
CA SER A 181 -20.67 2.47 2.24
C SER A 181 -19.74 2.02 1.13
N HIS A 182 -18.93 0.99 1.37
CA HIS A 182 -17.90 0.56 0.44
C HIS A 182 -18.35 -0.59 -0.47
N PRO A 183 -17.94 -0.59 -1.75
CA PRO A 183 -18.33 -1.62 -2.70
C PRO A 183 -17.75 -3.00 -2.35
N THR A 184 -18.59 -4.03 -2.42
CA THR A 184 -18.18 -5.43 -2.31
C THR A 184 -18.55 -6.16 -3.59
N CYS A 185 -17.58 -6.84 -4.20
CA CYS A 185 -17.79 -7.71 -5.34
C CYS A 185 -17.85 -9.17 -4.90
N VAL A 186 -18.80 -9.90 -5.46
CA VAL A 186 -18.99 -11.34 -5.22
C VAL A 186 -18.73 -12.08 -6.51
N PHE A 187 -17.90 -13.13 -6.43
CA PHE A 187 -17.49 -13.96 -7.54
C PHE A 187 -17.85 -15.42 -7.29
N SER A 188 -18.23 -16.10 -8.36
CA SER A 188 -18.44 -17.54 -8.41
C SER A 188 -17.23 -18.22 -9.03
N LYS A 189 -16.90 -19.42 -8.58
CA LYS A 189 -15.81 -20.20 -9.17
C LYS A 189 -16.23 -20.69 -10.57
N VAL A 190 -15.32 -20.61 -11.53
CA VAL A 190 -15.49 -21.20 -12.86
C VAL A 190 -15.04 -22.66 -12.78
N GLU A 191 -15.91 -23.57 -13.21
CA GLU A 191 -15.62 -25.01 -13.30
C GLU A 191 -14.76 -25.36 -14.51
#